data_AF-A0AA35M6F6-F1
#
_entry.id   AF-A0AA35M6F6-F1
#
_cell.length_a   1.000
_cell.length_b   1.000
_cell.length_c   1.000
_cell.angle_alpha   90.00
_cell.angle_beta   90.00
_cell.angle_gamma   90.00
#
_symmetry.space_group_name_H-M   'P 1'
#
loop_
_entity.id
_entity.type
_entity.pdbx_description
1 polymer ?
#
loop_
_entity_poly.entity_id
_entity_poly.type
_entity_poly.pdbx_seq_one_letter_code
_entity_poly.pdbx_strand_id
1 'polypeptide(L)'
;MPGSAPTRQYCSQGCLLGLKKGRDLDNGCPNVLSHRMASEASTRHLINAEEFTRLVSEQLCKDPYRNCYALDGRGKKGAIGVLFRLELEPYGYTFVGKGTWSNRLERLRHECCVYERLESLQGWVVPVQLGLVHLGRGYVLPGGTRAVHMMLMSWGGEEAAKADMDAADLREQWHRSSAAHGDERHANLLWNTERRRIMIINFNRAVLRPPLKHCQLSAVSGIKRQYRVDNLKILSQKRRKRSLPLNGSQFAYLMSR
;
A
#
# COMPACT_ATOMS: atom_id res chain seq x y z
N MET A 1 11.58 12.05 -28.96
CA MET A 1 12.24 10.76 -28.67
C MET A 1 11.36 10.01 -27.70
N PRO A 2 10.96 8.75 -27.96
CA PRO A 2 10.28 7.97 -26.95
C PRO A 2 11.23 7.80 -25.76
N GLY A 3 10.81 8.22 -24.56
CA GLY A 3 11.62 8.07 -23.36
C GLY A 3 11.96 6.59 -23.12
N SER A 4 13.10 6.32 -22.46
CA SER A 4 13.49 4.97 -22.07
C SER A 4 12.41 4.35 -21.20
N ALA A 5 11.89 3.18 -21.61
CA ALA A 5 10.94 2.45 -20.79
C ALA A 5 11.65 1.85 -19.56
N PRO A 6 11.01 1.80 -18.39
CA PRO A 6 11.58 1.13 -17.21
C PRO A 6 11.89 -0.34 -17.48
N THR A 7 13.09 -0.79 -17.12
CA THR A 7 13.54 -2.17 -17.39
C THR A 7 13.68 -3.01 -16.11
N ARG A 8 13.99 -2.38 -14.97
CA ARG A 8 14.26 -3.05 -13.69
C ARG A 8 13.04 -3.63 -13.01
N GLN A 9 13.19 -4.75 -12.32
CA GLN A 9 12.11 -5.32 -11.50
C GLN A 9 11.61 -4.31 -10.46
N TYR A 10 10.35 -4.43 -10.04
CA TYR A 10 9.80 -3.56 -9.00
C TYR A 10 10.55 -3.73 -7.68
N CYS A 11 10.79 -2.62 -6.98
CA CYS A 11 11.33 -2.66 -5.63
C CYS A 11 10.37 -3.39 -4.68
N SER A 12 10.95 -4.07 -3.69
CA SER A 12 10.16 -4.80 -2.70
C SER A 12 9.29 -3.84 -1.87
N GLN A 13 8.19 -4.37 -1.35
CA GLN A 13 7.33 -3.67 -0.39
C GLN A 13 8.13 -3.23 0.84
N GLY A 14 9.08 -4.08 1.27
CA GLY A 14 9.93 -3.81 2.44
C GLY A 14 10.81 -2.60 2.20
N CYS A 15 11.44 -2.54 1.03
CA CYS A 15 12.34 -1.46 0.66
C CYS A 15 11.61 -0.12 0.55
N LEU A 16 10.45 -0.09 -0.12
CA LEU A 16 9.69 1.15 -0.28
C LEU A 16 9.04 1.61 1.03
N LEU A 17 8.63 0.68 1.90
CA LEU A 17 8.20 1.00 3.26
C LEU A 17 9.36 1.55 4.10
N GLY A 18 10.56 0.99 3.93
CA GLY A 18 11.79 1.44 4.56
C GLY A 18 12.10 2.88 4.18
N LEU A 19 12.06 3.20 2.88
CA LEU A 19 12.20 4.56 2.36
C LEU A 19 11.18 5.51 3.00
N LYS A 20 9.89 5.12 3.00
CA LYS A 20 8.80 5.92 3.56
C LYS A 20 9.00 6.23 5.05
N LYS A 21 9.46 5.24 5.82
CA LYS A 21 9.59 5.33 7.29
C LYS A 21 11.01 5.67 7.77
N GLY A 22 11.94 5.97 6.86
CA GLY A 22 13.34 6.22 7.19
C GLY A 22 14.06 5.03 7.85
N ARG A 23 13.68 3.79 7.50
CA ARG A 23 14.30 2.55 8.02
C ARG A 23 15.40 2.06 7.09
N ASP A 24 16.02 0.93 7.44
CA ASP A 24 17.04 0.29 6.61
C ASP A 24 16.47 -0.28 5.30
N LEU A 25 17.36 -0.46 4.34
CA LEU A 25 17.13 -1.15 3.07
C LEU A 25 16.68 -2.60 3.31
N ASP A 26 15.78 -3.08 2.46
CA ASP A 26 15.45 -4.50 2.41
C ASP A 26 16.47 -5.24 1.54
N ASN A 27 17.24 -6.14 2.16
CA ASN A 27 18.23 -6.97 1.48
C ASN A 27 17.63 -7.89 0.42
N GLY A 28 16.33 -8.19 0.50
CA GLY A 28 15.61 -8.97 -0.52
C GLY A 28 15.15 -8.14 -1.72
N CYS A 29 15.36 -6.83 -1.74
CA CYS A 29 14.96 -5.99 -2.86
C CYS A 29 15.85 -6.29 -4.09
N PRO A 30 15.26 -6.55 -5.29
CA PRO A 30 16.04 -6.82 -6.49
C PRO A 30 16.95 -5.66 -6.92
N ASN A 31 16.66 -4.44 -6.45
CA ASN A 31 17.41 -3.23 -6.76
C ASN A 31 18.29 -2.76 -5.58
N VAL A 32 18.49 -3.56 -4.53
CA VAL A 32 19.21 -3.14 -3.31
C VAL A 32 20.60 -2.59 -3.59
N LEU A 33 21.34 -3.19 -4.52
CA LEU A 33 22.67 -2.73 -4.92
C LEU A 33 22.62 -1.32 -5.55
N SER A 34 21.59 -1.05 -6.37
CA SER A 34 21.40 0.28 -6.95
C SER A 34 21.02 1.33 -5.90
N HIS A 35 20.32 0.94 -4.83
CA HIS A 35 20.01 1.84 -3.72
C HIS A 35 21.24 2.19 -2.87
N ARG A 36 22.21 1.27 -2.79
CA ARG A 36 23.48 1.46 -2.08
C ARG A 36 24.51 2.26 -2.89
N MET A 37 24.35 2.32 -4.21
CA MET A 37 25.38 2.77 -5.14
C MET A 37 26.74 2.10 -4.82
N ALA A 38 27.86 2.83 -4.91
CA ALA A 38 29.21 2.31 -4.71
C ALA A 38 29.54 1.95 -3.24
N SER A 39 28.62 2.13 -2.29
CA SER A 39 28.85 1.80 -0.88
C SER A 39 28.12 0.52 -0.49
N GLU A 40 28.75 -0.62 -0.76
CA GLU A 40 28.27 -1.96 -0.40
C GLU A 40 27.92 -2.08 1.10
N ALA A 41 28.57 -1.30 1.95
CA ALA A 41 28.39 -1.31 3.40
C ALA A 41 27.16 -0.51 3.89
N SER A 42 26.54 0.33 3.05
CA SER A 42 25.39 1.13 3.48
C SER A 42 24.14 0.28 3.67
N THR A 43 23.55 0.35 4.85
CA THR A 43 22.25 -0.26 5.14
C THR A 43 21.09 0.73 4.94
N ARG A 44 21.36 2.00 4.64
CA ARG A 44 20.36 3.06 4.57
C ARG A 44 20.08 3.51 3.14
N HIS A 45 18.87 4.02 2.93
CA HIS A 45 18.51 4.71 1.70
C HIS A 45 19.31 6.02 1.59
N LEU A 46 19.85 6.29 0.40
CA LEU A 46 20.60 7.53 0.12
C LEU A 46 19.73 8.79 0.09
N ILE A 47 18.44 8.62 -0.15
CA ILE A 47 17.43 9.68 -0.17
C ILE A 47 16.32 9.32 0.81
N ASN A 48 15.69 10.32 1.40
CA ASN A 48 14.49 10.15 2.21
C ASN A 48 13.22 10.20 1.33
N ALA A 49 12.06 9.99 1.94
CA ALA A 49 10.78 9.96 1.23
C ALA A 49 10.38 11.31 0.57
N GLU A 50 10.73 12.42 1.20
CA GLU A 50 10.47 13.77 0.67
C GLU A 50 11.30 14.02 -0.58
N GLU A 51 12.60 13.75 -0.48
CA GLU A 51 13.56 13.87 -1.57
C GLU A 51 13.19 12.95 -2.74
N PHE A 52 12.79 11.71 -2.45
CA PHE A 52 12.25 10.79 -3.46
C PHE A 52 11.07 11.40 -4.22
N THR A 53 10.09 11.96 -3.51
CA THR A 53 8.89 12.53 -4.14
C THR A 53 9.23 13.76 -4.97
N ARG A 54 10.12 14.63 -4.47
CA ARG A 54 10.63 15.81 -5.18
C ARG A 54 11.32 15.42 -6.48
N LEU A 55 12.26 14.48 -6.43
CA LEU A 55 13.03 14.02 -7.59
C LEU A 55 12.13 13.35 -8.65
N VAL A 56 11.15 12.54 -8.23
CA VAL A 56 10.18 11.96 -9.17
C VAL A 56 9.35 13.06 -9.84
N SER A 57 8.90 14.06 -9.09
CA SER A 57 8.16 15.19 -9.65
C SER A 57 9.00 15.96 -10.66
N GLU A 58 10.28 16.23 -10.36
CA GLU A 58 11.20 16.92 -11.27
C GLU A 58 11.46 16.12 -12.54
N GLN A 59 11.70 14.81 -12.44
CA GLN A 59 11.87 13.92 -13.58
C GLN A 59 10.65 14.02 -14.51
N LEU A 60 9.44 13.88 -13.96
CA LEU A 60 8.21 13.89 -14.75
C LEU A 60 7.85 15.26 -15.33
N CYS A 61 8.20 16.35 -14.64
CA CYS A 61 8.04 17.71 -15.15
C CYS A 61 9.00 17.99 -16.32
N LYS A 62 10.23 17.49 -16.23
CA LYS A 62 11.24 17.62 -17.30
C LYS A 62 10.83 16.84 -18.54
N ASP A 63 10.57 15.53 -18.37
CA ASP A 63 10.11 14.63 -19.42
C ASP A 63 9.18 13.56 -18.82
N PRO A 64 7.86 13.63 -19.07
CA PRO A 64 6.90 12.69 -18.51
C PRO A 64 7.05 11.26 -19.07
N TYR A 65 7.78 11.05 -20.17
CA TYR A 65 7.97 9.74 -20.80
C TYR A 65 9.28 9.06 -20.41
N ARG A 66 10.24 9.81 -19.84
CA ARG A 66 11.53 9.25 -19.43
C ARG A 66 11.36 8.37 -18.20
N ASN A 67 11.74 7.10 -18.32
CA ASN A 67 11.64 6.10 -17.26
C ASN A 67 10.22 6.02 -16.67
N CYS A 68 9.21 6.27 -17.52
CA CYS A 68 7.81 6.27 -17.16
C CYS A 68 7.00 5.69 -18.32
N TYR A 69 6.31 4.59 -18.06
CA TYR A 69 5.57 3.87 -19.10
C TYR A 69 4.16 3.53 -18.64
N ALA A 70 3.16 3.96 -19.42
CA ALA A 70 1.76 3.63 -19.18
C ALA A 70 1.51 2.12 -19.38
N LEU A 71 0.76 1.50 -18.46
CA LEU A 71 0.39 0.08 -18.52
C LEU A 71 -0.99 -0.12 -19.17
N ASP A 72 -1.44 0.83 -19.98
CA ASP A 72 -2.76 0.88 -20.63
C ASP A 72 -3.02 -0.26 -21.62
N GLY A 73 -1.98 -0.73 -22.32
CA GLY A 73 -2.06 -1.89 -23.21
C GLY A 73 -2.29 -3.26 -22.52
N ARG A 74 -2.27 -3.32 -21.19
CA ARG A 74 -2.44 -4.56 -20.40
C ARG A 74 -3.74 -4.64 -19.61
N GLY A 75 -4.78 -3.90 -20.02
CA GLY A 75 -6.06 -3.85 -19.30
C GLY A 75 -6.00 -3.09 -17.97
N LYS A 76 -4.86 -2.46 -17.63
CA LYS A 76 -4.66 -1.68 -16.39
C LYS A 76 -5.16 -0.22 -16.51
N LYS A 77 -6.21 -0.02 -17.31
CA LYS A 77 -6.95 1.24 -17.43
C LYS A 77 -8.17 1.17 -16.52
N GLY A 78 -8.04 1.74 -15.32
CA GLY A 78 -9.14 1.83 -14.37
C GLY A 78 -10.12 2.95 -14.74
N ALA A 79 -11.30 2.94 -14.12
CA ALA A 79 -12.33 3.97 -14.34
C ALA A 79 -11.90 5.41 -13.96
N ILE A 80 -10.78 5.57 -13.24
CA ILE A 80 -10.31 6.84 -12.66
C ILE A 80 -8.88 7.19 -13.10
N GLY A 81 -8.20 6.31 -13.85
CA GLY A 81 -6.82 6.57 -14.21
C GLY A 81 -6.13 5.38 -14.85
N VAL A 82 -4.85 5.59 -15.16
CA VAL A 82 -3.96 4.58 -15.75
C VAL A 82 -2.83 4.29 -14.76
N LEU A 83 -2.43 3.03 -14.67
CA LEU A 83 -1.22 2.66 -13.93
C LEU A 83 0.01 2.89 -14.81
N PHE A 84 1.05 3.45 -14.22
CA PHE A 84 2.34 3.71 -14.84
C PHE A 84 3.39 2.92 -14.09
N ARG A 85 4.33 2.33 -14.82
CA ARG A 85 5.60 1.87 -14.24
C ARG A 85 6.57 3.03 -14.30
N LEU A 86 7.26 3.29 -13.19
CA LEU A 86 8.27 4.33 -13.11
C LEU A 86 9.59 3.77 -12.59
N GLU A 87 10.67 4.34 -13.07
CA GLU A 87 12.01 4.15 -12.55
C GLU A 87 12.64 5.52 -12.25
N LEU A 88 13.17 5.69 -11.04
CA LEU A 88 13.92 6.86 -10.61
C LEU A 88 15.41 6.57 -10.71
N GLU A 89 16.00 6.90 -11.86
CA GLU A 89 17.46 7.02 -12.02
C GLU A 89 17.90 8.33 -11.35
N PRO A 90 19.02 8.41 -10.61
CA PRO A 90 20.13 7.44 -10.45
C PRO A 90 19.98 6.44 -9.30
N TYR A 91 18.90 6.49 -8.53
CA TYR A 91 18.78 5.75 -7.26
C TYR A 91 18.22 4.32 -7.40
N GLY A 92 17.80 3.93 -8.61
CA GLY A 92 17.36 2.58 -8.95
C GLY A 92 15.99 2.19 -8.38
N TYR A 93 15.18 3.14 -7.93
CA TYR A 93 13.83 2.84 -7.44
C TYR A 93 12.89 2.55 -8.59
N THR A 94 12.27 1.38 -8.60
CA THR A 94 11.24 1.01 -9.57
C THR A 94 9.93 0.74 -8.85
N PHE A 95 8.88 1.46 -9.24
CA PHE A 95 7.60 1.51 -8.52
C PHE A 95 6.46 1.80 -9.49
N VAL A 96 5.24 1.95 -8.97
CA VAL A 96 4.04 2.25 -9.76
C VAL A 96 3.48 3.61 -9.42
N GLY A 97 2.93 4.28 -10.42
CA GLY A 97 2.17 5.50 -10.28
C GLY A 97 0.75 5.31 -10.78
N LYS A 98 -0.25 5.69 -9.98
CA LYS A 98 -1.63 5.79 -10.43
C LYS A 98 -1.88 7.20 -10.95
N GLY A 99 -1.84 7.37 -12.26
CA GLY A 99 -2.02 8.67 -12.92
C GLY A 99 -3.49 8.97 -13.19
N THR A 100 -3.91 10.22 -12.96
CA THR A 100 -5.28 10.71 -13.19
C THR A 100 -5.31 12.05 -13.92
N TRP A 101 -6.49 12.41 -14.40
CA TRP A 101 -6.78 13.65 -15.14
C TRP A 101 -7.00 14.84 -14.19
N SER A 102 -6.94 16.06 -14.70
CA SER A 102 -7.07 17.30 -13.90
C SER A 102 -8.37 17.35 -13.08
N ASN A 103 -9.50 16.93 -13.68
CA ASN A 103 -10.81 16.95 -13.03
C ASN A 103 -11.04 15.82 -12.00
N ARG A 104 -10.04 14.99 -11.70
CA ARG A 104 -10.17 13.86 -10.75
C ARG A 104 -9.16 13.87 -9.62
N LEU A 105 -8.46 15.00 -9.43
CA LEU A 105 -7.52 15.18 -8.32
C LEU A 105 -8.15 14.87 -6.96
N GLU A 106 -9.37 15.34 -6.68
CA GLU A 106 -10.04 15.12 -5.39
C GLU A 106 -10.30 13.64 -5.09
N ARG A 107 -10.61 12.83 -6.11
CA ARG A 107 -10.77 11.39 -5.93
C ARG A 107 -9.45 10.69 -5.65
N LEU A 108 -8.37 11.16 -6.26
CA LEU A 108 -7.03 10.62 -6.02
C LEU A 108 -6.53 11.02 -4.61
N ARG A 109 -6.79 12.27 -4.18
CA ARG A 109 -6.52 12.74 -2.82
C ARG A 109 -7.27 11.93 -1.77
N HIS A 110 -8.57 11.68 -2.00
CA HIS A 110 -9.37 10.83 -1.13
C HIS A 110 -8.74 9.44 -0.96
N GLU A 111 -8.30 8.82 -2.06
CA GLU A 111 -7.61 7.53 -2.02
C GLU A 111 -6.29 7.59 -1.25
N CYS A 112 -5.49 8.67 -1.42
CA CYS A 112 -4.29 8.90 -0.59
C CYS A 112 -4.65 8.93 0.90
N CYS A 113 -5.70 9.65 1.30
CA CYS A 113 -6.14 9.73 2.69
C CYS A 113 -6.58 8.36 3.25
N VAL A 114 -7.15 7.50 2.40
CA VAL A 114 -7.45 6.10 2.79
C VAL A 114 -6.16 5.33 3.05
N TYR A 115 -5.18 5.42 2.14
CA TYR A 115 -3.86 4.81 2.35
C TYR A 115 -3.19 5.31 3.63
N GLU A 116 -3.26 6.60 3.92
CA GLU A 116 -2.72 7.20 5.16
C GLU A 116 -3.36 6.60 6.41
N ARG A 117 -4.68 6.37 6.43
CA ARG A 117 -5.32 5.69 7.57
C ARG A 117 -4.96 4.21 7.69
N LEU A 118 -4.52 3.61 6.59
CA LEU A 118 -4.06 2.23 6.52
C LEU A 118 -2.53 2.10 6.73
N GLU A 119 -1.88 3.11 7.33
CA GLU A 119 -0.41 3.16 7.48
C GLU A 119 0.20 1.90 8.13
N SER A 120 -0.50 1.28 9.08
CA SER A 120 -0.06 0.06 9.75
C SER A 120 -0.12 -1.19 8.87
N LEU A 121 -0.93 -1.15 7.80
CA LEU A 121 -1.15 -2.25 6.87
C LEU A 121 -0.34 -2.12 5.57
N GLN A 122 0.25 -0.94 5.33
CA GLN A 122 1.09 -0.67 4.16
C GLN A 122 2.33 -1.58 4.14
N GLY A 123 2.61 -2.16 2.97
CA GLY A 123 3.67 -3.14 2.77
C GLY A 123 3.34 -4.54 3.27
N TRP A 124 2.16 -4.73 3.87
CA TRP A 124 1.65 -6.01 4.32
C TRP A 124 0.47 -6.46 3.45
N VAL A 125 -0.73 -5.89 3.63
CA VAL A 125 -1.95 -6.25 2.86
C VAL A 125 -2.43 -5.13 1.94
N VAL A 126 -1.80 -3.96 2.01
CA VAL A 126 -2.01 -2.88 1.03
C VAL A 126 -0.66 -2.38 0.54
N PRO A 127 -0.55 -1.89 -0.70
CA PRO A 127 0.69 -1.29 -1.18
C PRO A 127 1.13 -0.10 -0.33
N VAL A 128 2.43 0.15 -0.32
CA VAL A 128 3.03 1.34 0.26
C VAL A 128 2.71 2.53 -0.62
N GLN A 129 1.99 3.52 -0.10
CA GLN A 129 1.77 4.80 -0.76
C GLN A 129 2.93 5.74 -0.42
N LEU A 130 3.56 6.32 -1.43
CA LEU A 130 4.82 7.08 -1.30
C LEU A 130 4.62 8.59 -1.40
N GLY A 131 3.58 9.03 -2.10
CA GLY A 131 3.30 10.45 -2.27
C GLY A 131 2.32 10.73 -3.39
N LEU A 132 2.02 12.01 -3.58
CA LEU A 132 1.25 12.52 -4.72
C LEU A 132 2.14 13.54 -5.45
N VAL A 133 2.30 13.38 -6.77
CA VAL A 133 3.10 14.28 -7.60
C VAL A 133 2.27 14.90 -8.71
N HIS A 134 2.70 16.08 -9.17
CA HIS A 134 2.12 16.77 -10.32
C HIS A 134 3.08 16.69 -11.50
N LEU A 135 2.56 16.35 -12.68
CA LEU A 135 3.36 16.07 -13.86
C LEU A 135 3.56 17.29 -14.77
N GLY A 136 3.28 18.52 -14.32
CA GLY A 136 3.44 19.74 -15.11
C GLY A 136 2.74 19.66 -16.48
N ARG A 137 3.50 19.34 -17.54
CA ARG A 137 2.97 19.06 -18.88
C ARG A 137 2.09 17.80 -18.94
N GLY A 138 2.18 16.88 -18.00
CA GLY A 138 1.38 15.65 -17.99
C GLY A 138 1.78 14.65 -19.07
N TYR A 139 1.37 13.41 -18.86
CA TYR A 139 1.60 12.29 -19.78
C TYR A 139 0.44 12.17 -20.75
N VAL A 140 0.68 12.31 -22.06
CA VAL A 140 -0.37 12.15 -23.09
C VAL A 140 -0.56 10.65 -23.35
N LEU A 141 -1.76 10.15 -23.07
CA LEU A 141 -2.16 8.78 -23.34
C LEU A 141 -2.74 8.65 -24.76
N PRO A 142 -2.78 7.43 -25.33
CA PRO A 142 -3.56 7.16 -26.54
C PRO A 142 -4.99 7.70 -26.40
N GLY A 143 -5.43 8.50 -27.37
CA GLY A 143 -6.71 9.23 -27.32
C GLY A 143 -6.62 10.67 -26.80
N GLY A 144 -5.42 11.21 -26.56
CA GLY A 144 -5.17 12.64 -26.31
C GLY A 144 -5.41 13.10 -24.86
N THR A 145 -5.94 12.24 -24.00
CA THR A 145 -6.12 12.56 -22.57
C THR A 145 -4.78 12.64 -21.84
N ARG A 146 -4.63 13.61 -20.94
CA ARG A 146 -3.39 13.81 -20.18
C ARG A 146 -3.54 13.38 -18.72
N ALA A 147 -2.63 12.52 -18.25
CA ALA A 147 -2.45 12.29 -16.83
C ALA A 147 -1.56 13.40 -16.25
N VAL A 148 -2.10 14.18 -15.31
CA VAL A 148 -1.43 15.38 -14.75
C VAL A 148 -1.14 15.27 -13.26
N HIS A 149 -1.79 14.35 -12.56
CA HIS A 149 -1.49 14.02 -11.17
C HIS A 149 -1.27 12.53 -11.03
N MET A 150 -0.36 12.13 -10.14
CA MET A 150 -0.01 10.74 -9.96
C MET A 150 0.25 10.39 -8.51
N MET A 151 -0.45 9.39 -8.00
CA MET A 151 -0.17 8.80 -6.68
C MET A 151 0.90 7.74 -6.84
N LEU A 152 2.02 7.92 -6.16
CA LEU A 152 3.16 6.99 -6.20
C LEU A 152 2.94 5.88 -5.18
N MET A 153 3.20 4.63 -5.57
CA MET A 153 2.98 3.47 -4.72
C MET A 153 3.87 2.27 -5.11
N SER A 154 4.04 1.33 -4.19
CA SER A 154 4.71 0.06 -4.47
C SER A 154 3.86 -0.85 -5.37
N TRP A 155 4.50 -1.86 -5.96
CA TRP A 155 3.83 -2.82 -6.83
C TRP A 155 2.91 -3.77 -6.06
N GLY A 156 1.61 -3.72 -6.33
CA GLY A 156 0.60 -4.52 -5.63
C GLY A 156 0.62 -6.02 -5.95
N GLY A 157 1.29 -6.45 -7.02
CA GLY A 157 1.27 -7.84 -7.47
C GLY A 157 0.44 -8.05 -8.74
N GLU A 158 0.30 -9.30 -9.16
CA GLU A 158 -0.46 -9.65 -10.37
C GLU A 158 -1.83 -10.22 -10.01
N GLU A 159 -2.75 -10.25 -10.98
CA GLU A 159 -4.04 -10.92 -10.81
C GLU A 159 -3.81 -12.41 -10.48
N ALA A 160 -4.54 -12.95 -9.50
CA ALA A 160 -4.31 -14.33 -9.02
C ALA A 160 -4.47 -15.39 -10.12
N ALA A 161 -5.27 -15.13 -11.16
CA ALA A 161 -5.38 -16.03 -12.32
C ALA A 161 -4.05 -16.23 -13.07
N LYS A 162 -3.07 -15.35 -12.88
CA LYS A 162 -1.73 -15.41 -13.47
C LYS A 162 -0.66 -15.87 -12.48
N ALA A 163 -1.03 -16.07 -11.21
CA ALA A 163 -0.12 -16.57 -10.19
C ALA A 163 -0.18 -18.10 -10.20
N ASP A 164 0.89 -18.73 -10.66
CA ASP A 164 1.03 -20.18 -10.78
C ASP A 164 1.24 -20.82 -9.39
N MET A 165 0.16 -20.97 -8.63
CA MET A 165 0.18 -21.43 -7.23
C MET A 165 -1.03 -22.30 -6.86
N ASP A 166 -0.84 -23.11 -5.82
CA ASP A 166 -1.84 -24.03 -5.29
C ASP A 166 -3.16 -23.30 -4.95
N ALA A 167 -4.22 -23.70 -5.64
CA ALA A 167 -5.42 -22.90 -5.75
C ALA A 167 -6.25 -22.89 -4.46
N ALA A 168 -5.99 -23.79 -3.50
CA ALA A 168 -6.75 -23.90 -2.26
C ALA A 168 -6.44 -22.75 -1.28
N ASP A 169 -5.16 -22.55 -0.94
CA ASP A 169 -4.71 -21.50 -0.01
C ASP A 169 -4.99 -20.09 -0.54
N LEU A 170 -4.88 -19.92 -1.86
CA LEU A 170 -5.24 -18.68 -2.54
C LEU A 170 -6.71 -18.35 -2.37
N ARG A 171 -7.60 -19.33 -2.61
CA ARG A 171 -9.06 -19.14 -2.49
C ARG A 171 -9.44 -18.77 -1.06
N GLU A 172 -8.89 -19.44 -0.04
CA GLU A 172 -9.21 -19.12 1.35
C GLU A 172 -8.79 -17.69 1.72
N GLN A 173 -7.56 -17.29 1.39
CA GLN A 173 -7.11 -15.91 1.63
C GLN A 173 -7.93 -14.88 0.84
N TRP A 174 -8.33 -15.24 -0.38
CA TRP A 174 -9.14 -14.40 -1.26
C TRP A 174 -10.54 -14.16 -0.69
N HIS A 175 -11.23 -15.22 -0.27
CA HIS A 175 -12.57 -15.12 0.32
C HIS A 175 -12.55 -14.26 1.58
N ARG A 176 -11.58 -14.50 2.47
CA ARG A 176 -11.43 -13.71 3.71
C ARG A 176 -11.15 -12.23 3.42
N SER A 177 -10.31 -11.94 2.43
CA SER A 177 -9.96 -10.56 2.06
C SER A 177 -11.12 -9.84 1.36
N SER A 178 -11.84 -10.54 0.49
CA SER A 178 -13.02 -10.02 -0.23
C SER A 178 -14.13 -9.63 0.75
N ALA A 179 -14.45 -10.53 1.68
CA ALA A 179 -15.47 -10.29 2.70
C ALA A 179 -15.14 -9.09 3.60
N ALA A 180 -13.85 -8.85 3.87
CA ALA A 180 -13.41 -7.75 4.71
C ALA A 180 -13.36 -6.39 3.98
N HIS A 181 -13.21 -6.38 2.65
CA HIS A 181 -13.12 -5.16 1.86
C HIS A 181 -14.49 -4.58 1.48
N GLY A 182 -15.52 -5.41 1.37
CA GLY A 182 -16.89 -4.98 1.04
C GLY A 182 -17.08 -4.49 -0.40
N ASP A 183 -16.06 -4.65 -1.26
CA ASP A 183 -16.18 -4.48 -2.71
C ASP A 183 -15.85 -5.83 -3.37
N GLU A 184 -16.87 -6.46 -3.94
CA GLU A 184 -16.82 -7.79 -4.58
C GLU A 184 -16.06 -7.78 -5.91
N ARG A 185 -15.55 -6.62 -6.35
CA ARG A 185 -14.79 -6.53 -7.60
C ARG A 185 -13.42 -7.19 -7.44
N HIS A 186 -13.35 -8.43 -7.91
CA HIS A 186 -12.14 -9.27 -8.01
C HIS A 186 -10.91 -8.55 -8.58
N ALA A 187 -11.09 -7.49 -9.39
CA ALA A 187 -10.01 -6.69 -9.96
C ALA A 187 -9.20 -5.85 -8.94
N ASN A 188 -9.70 -5.70 -7.70
CA ASN A 188 -9.04 -4.91 -6.65
C ASN A 188 -8.16 -5.77 -5.71
N LEU A 189 -8.08 -7.08 -5.94
CA LEU A 189 -7.31 -8.03 -5.15
C LEU A 189 -6.17 -8.59 -6.01
N LEU A 190 -4.93 -8.34 -5.61
CA LEU A 190 -3.73 -8.74 -6.34
C LEU A 190 -2.90 -9.69 -5.50
N TRP A 191 -2.35 -10.73 -6.11
CA TRP A 191 -1.40 -11.62 -5.46
C TRP A 191 0.00 -11.02 -5.52
N ASN A 192 0.59 -10.77 -4.35
CA ASN A 192 1.96 -10.31 -4.22
C ASN A 192 2.87 -11.50 -3.87
N THR A 193 3.70 -11.93 -4.83
CA THR A 193 4.61 -13.07 -4.68
C THR A 193 5.66 -12.86 -3.59
N GLU A 194 6.21 -11.64 -3.48
CA GLU A 194 7.19 -11.27 -2.44
C GLU A 194 6.64 -11.54 -1.03
N ARG A 195 5.39 -11.13 -0.79
CA ARG A 195 4.74 -11.23 0.52
C ARG A 195 3.90 -12.50 0.72
N ARG A 196 3.78 -13.31 -0.33
CA ARG A 196 2.95 -14.53 -0.41
C ARG A 196 1.54 -14.31 0.14
N ARG A 197 0.90 -13.22 -0.31
CA ARG A 197 -0.42 -12.81 0.18
C ARG A 197 -1.15 -11.93 -0.81
N ILE A 198 -2.44 -11.78 -0.56
CA ILE A 198 -3.29 -10.82 -1.27
C ILE A 198 -3.01 -9.39 -0.79
N MET A 199 -2.88 -8.49 -1.76
CA MET A 199 -2.86 -7.06 -1.59
C MET A 199 -4.14 -6.45 -2.12
N ILE A 200 -4.67 -5.52 -1.36
CA ILE A 200 -5.90 -4.80 -1.68
C ILE A 200 -5.51 -3.44 -2.25
N ILE A 201 -6.09 -3.12 -3.40
CA ILE A 201 -5.82 -1.88 -4.14
C ILE A 201 -7.12 -1.14 -4.45
N ASN A 202 -6.97 0.10 -4.93
CA ASN A 202 -8.05 0.90 -5.51
C ASN A 202 -9.16 1.28 -4.51
N PHE A 203 -8.83 2.16 -3.57
CA PHE A 203 -9.75 2.65 -2.52
C PHE A 203 -10.53 3.91 -2.92
N ASN A 204 -10.69 4.15 -4.22
CA ASN A 204 -11.33 5.36 -4.75
C ASN A 204 -12.81 5.55 -4.34
N ARG A 205 -13.46 4.50 -3.84
CA ARG A 205 -14.85 4.49 -3.34
C ARG A 205 -14.93 4.15 -1.85
N ALA A 206 -13.81 3.97 -1.17
CA ALA A 206 -13.81 3.62 0.24
C ALA A 206 -14.38 4.77 1.07
N VAL A 207 -15.24 4.46 2.05
CA VAL A 207 -15.85 5.48 2.91
C VAL A 207 -15.03 5.62 4.18
N LEU A 208 -14.52 6.83 4.40
CA LEU A 208 -13.68 7.17 5.53
C LEU A 208 -14.52 7.47 6.77
N ARG A 209 -14.82 6.45 7.59
CA ARG A 209 -15.53 6.67 8.86
C ARG A 209 -14.61 7.33 9.91
N PRO A 210 -15.14 8.23 10.76
CA PRO A 210 -14.36 8.78 11.85
C PRO A 210 -13.92 7.66 12.82
N PRO A 211 -12.76 7.78 13.47
CA PRO A 211 -12.37 6.87 14.53
C PRO A 211 -13.50 6.81 15.55
N LEU A 212 -13.93 5.60 15.93
CA LEU A 212 -14.88 5.46 17.02
C LEU A 212 -14.28 6.18 18.23
N LYS A 213 -14.99 7.21 18.72
CA LYS A 213 -14.69 7.78 20.03
C LYS A 213 -14.75 6.59 20.98
N HIS A 214 -13.60 6.18 21.51
CA HIS A 214 -13.57 5.29 22.66
C HIS A 214 -14.48 5.97 23.68
N CYS A 215 -15.69 5.45 23.89
CA CYS A 215 -16.44 5.77 25.08
C CYS A 215 -15.52 5.32 26.20
N GLN A 216 -14.84 6.28 26.83
CA GLN A 216 -14.35 6.07 28.16
C GLN A 216 -15.56 5.59 28.93
N LEU A 217 -15.56 4.31 29.31
CA LEU A 217 -16.38 3.83 30.41
C LEU A 217 -15.84 4.57 31.63
N SER A 218 -16.22 5.84 31.78
CA SER A 218 -16.05 6.59 33.00
C SER A 218 -16.90 5.86 34.03
N ALA A 219 -16.21 5.45 35.09
CA ALA A 219 -16.76 4.83 36.27
C ALA A 219 -18.11 5.46 36.65
N VAL A 220 -19.19 4.69 36.54
CA VAL A 220 -20.37 4.93 37.37
C VAL A 220 -20.05 4.29 38.72
N SER A 221 -19.37 5.08 39.55
CA SER A 221 -19.37 4.91 40.99
C SER A 221 -20.81 5.08 41.50
N GLY A 222 -21.29 4.06 42.22
CA GLY A 222 -22.39 4.23 43.18
C GLY A 222 -23.74 3.67 42.76
N ILE A 223 -23.93 2.35 42.90
CA ILE A 223 -25.14 1.81 43.53
C ILE A 223 -24.72 0.76 44.56
N LYS A 224 -24.81 1.12 45.85
CA LYS A 224 -24.76 0.17 46.97
C LYS A 224 -25.96 -0.77 46.87
N ARG A 225 -25.74 -2.07 46.71
CA ARG A 225 -26.61 -3.12 47.26
C ARG A 225 -25.77 -4.24 47.86
N GLN A 226 -26.33 -4.80 48.92
CA GLN A 226 -25.70 -5.40 50.09
C GLN A 226 -25.83 -6.94 50.03
N TYR A 227 -24.96 -7.65 50.77
CA TYR A 227 -24.94 -9.12 51.03
C TYR A 227 -24.42 -10.01 49.88
N ARG A 228 -23.63 -11.08 50.08
CA ARG A 228 -23.09 -11.77 51.26
C ARG A 228 -21.83 -12.52 50.80
N VAL A 229 -20.83 -12.65 51.67
CA VAL A 229 -19.65 -13.48 51.46
C VAL A 229 -20.07 -14.95 51.48
N ASP A 230 -19.64 -15.75 50.49
CA ASP A 230 -19.32 -17.15 50.74
C ASP A 230 -18.17 -17.64 49.86
N ASN A 231 -17.28 -18.35 50.52
CA ASN A 231 -15.99 -18.86 50.06
C ASN A 231 -16.14 -19.95 48.99
N LEU A 232 -15.18 -20.00 48.06
CA LEU A 232 -14.51 -21.25 47.66
C LEU A 232 -13.18 -20.92 46.97
N LYS A 233 -12.11 -21.42 47.58
CA LYS A 233 -10.72 -21.35 47.12
C LYS A 233 -10.47 -22.32 45.96
N ILE A 234 -9.26 -22.22 45.40
CA ILE A 234 -8.49 -23.23 44.63
C ILE A 234 -8.74 -23.11 43.11
N LEU A 235 -7.76 -22.90 42.21
CA LEU A 235 -6.45 -23.53 42.07
C LEU A 235 -5.49 -22.63 41.25
N SER A 236 -4.22 -22.60 41.67
CA SER A 236 -3.09 -22.12 40.88
C SER A 236 -2.89 -22.95 39.60
N GLN A 237 -2.52 -22.33 38.47
CA GLN A 237 -1.54 -22.95 37.55
C GLN A 237 -0.95 -21.94 36.55
N LYS A 238 0.38 -21.80 36.64
CA LYS A 238 1.25 -21.19 35.63
C LYS A 238 1.07 -21.88 34.27
N ARG A 239 0.87 -21.13 33.18
CA ARG A 239 1.23 -21.58 31.82
C ARG A 239 1.75 -20.42 30.95
N ARG A 240 2.87 -20.72 30.30
CA ARG A 240 3.71 -19.92 29.39
C ARG A 240 2.92 -18.97 28.48
N LYS A 241 3.30 -17.67 28.45
CA LYS A 241 2.94 -16.73 27.38
C LYS A 241 3.60 -17.17 26.08
N ARG A 242 2.87 -17.91 25.23
CA ARG A 242 3.08 -17.90 23.78
C ARG A 242 2.38 -16.66 23.24
N SER A 243 3.14 -15.76 22.62
CA SER A 243 2.61 -14.62 21.88
C SER A 243 1.80 -15.12 20.68
N LEU A 244 0.49 -14.99 20.76
CA LEU A 244 -0.42 -15.18 19.62
C LEU A 244 -0.28 -13.98 18.66
N PRO A 245 -0.14 -14.21 17.34
CA PRO A 245 -0.11 -13.13 16.38
C PRO A 245 -1.51 -12.50 16.23
N LEU A 246 -1.53 -11.17 16.05
CA LEU A 246 -2.72 -10.34 15.89
C LEU A 246 -3.52 -10.79 14.66
N ASN A 247 -4.64 -11.49 14.90
CA ASN A 247 -5.60 -11.93 13.91
C ASN A 247 -6.51 -10.79 13.47
N GLY A 248 -6.68 -10.60 12.14
CA GLY A 248 -7.91 -10.26 11.39
C GLY A 248 -8.84 -9.10 11.78
N SER A 249 -8.77 -8.56 12.99
CA SER A 249 -9.75 -7.63 13.57
C SER A 249 -9.52 -6.18 13.16
N GLN A 250 -8.33 -5.83 12.66
CA GLN A 250 -8.06 -4.49 12.13
C GLN A 250 -8.74 -4.22 10.79
N PHE A 251 -9.05 -5.26 10.01
CA PHE A 251 -9.69 -5.08 8.69
C PHE A 251 -11.19 -4.85 8.81
N ALA A 252 -11.87 -5.57 9.72
CA ALA A 252 -13.30 -5.41 9.96
C ALA A 252 -13.68 -4.03 10.56
N TYR A 253 -12.74 -3.38 11.26
CA TYR A 253 -13.02 -2.14 11.99
C TYR A 253 -13.07 -0.88 11.10
N LEU A 254 -12.42 -0.92 9.94
CA LEU A 254 -12.38 0.23 9.02
C LEU A 254 -13.53 0.26 8.02
N MET A 255 -14.27 -0.84 7.84
CA MET A 255 -15.30 -0.97 6.79
C MET A 255 -16.66 -1.52 7.26
N SER A 256 -16.90 -1.83 8.54
CA SER A 256 -18.22 -2.32 9.00
C SER A 256 -19.19 -1.21 9.37
N ARG A 257 -20.19 -1.04 8.52
CA ARG A 257 -21.57 -1.54 8.69
C ARG A 257 -22.34 -1.17 7.44
#